data_AF-A0A1S6HM69-F1
#
_entry.id   AF-A0A1S6HM69-F1
#
_cell.length_a   1.000
_cell.length_b   1.000
_cell.length_c   1.000
_cell.angle_alpha   90.00
_cell.angle_beta   90.00
_cell.angle_gamma   90.00
#
_symmetry.space_group_name_H-M   'P 1'
#
loop_
_entity.id
_entity.type
_entity.pdbx_description
1 polymer ?
#
loop_
_entity_poly.entity_id
_entity_poly.type
_entity_poly.pdbx_seq_one_letter_code
_entity_poly.pdbx_strand_id
1 'polypeptide(L)'
;MKLLIILCCVLVSVSAFSVEPLVTEPAIDLVPIITALLGDKATAVIVIVSIIGFVWAQLRQLIPAEYMAKLPGWLIWYLELLAANKGKAGNASSNSPEHLKKWGG
;
A
#
# COMPACT_ATOMS: atom_id res chain seq x y z
N MET A 1 27.54 -7.92 6.02
CA MET A 1 26.96 -8.11 7.37
C MET A 1 26.49 -6.80 8.00
N LYS A 2 27.36 -5.77 8.13
CA LYS A 2 26.98 -4.47 8.72
C LYS A 2 25.81 -3.76 8.01
N LEU A 3 25.78 -3.78 6.68
CA LEU A 3 24.69 -3.18 5.88
C LEU A 3 23.34 -3.89 6.06
N LEU A 4 23.34 -5.21 6.29
CA LEU A 4 22.13 -6.01 6.50
C LEU A 4 21.50 -5.70 7.86
N ILE A 5 22.33 -5.48 8.89
CA ILE A 5 21.91 -5.07 10.23
C ILE A 5 21.33 -3.66 10.21
N ILE A 6 21.96 -2.72 9.49
CA ILE A 6 21.46 -1.34 9.36
C ILE A 6 20.11 -1.33 8.63
N LEU A 7 19.95 -2.13 7.57
CA LEU A 7 18.68 -2.29 6.85
C LEU A 7 17.58 -2.85 7.76
N CYS A 8 17.88 -3.88 8.56
CA CYS A 8 16.93 -4.43 9.54
C CYS A 8 16.56 -3.41 10.63
N CYS A 9 17.51 -2.63 11.14
CA CYS A 9 17.23 -1.60 12.15
C CYS A 9 16.36 -0.45 11.61
N VAL A 10 16.57 -0.04 10.36
CA VAL A 10 15.74 0.98 9.71
C VAL A 10 14.32 0.46 9.46
N LEU A 11 14.16 -0.82 9.10
CA LEU A 11 12.86 -1.44 8.88
C LEU A 11 12.06 -1.68 10.18
N VAL A 12 12.72 -1.95 11.31
CA VAL A 12 12.07 -2.16 12.63
C VAL A 12 11.71 -0.84 13.32
N SER A 13 12.32 0.29 12.94
CA SER A 13 12.09 1.58 13.62
C SER A 13 10.69 2.20 13.37
N VAL A 14 9.90 1.65 12.44
CA VAL A 14 8.56 2.17 12.09
C VAL A 14 7.44 1.52 12.92
N SER A 15 7.69 0.47 13.71
CA SER A 15 6.64 -0.23 14.46
C SER A 15 6.27 0.39 15.82
N ALA A 16 6.67 1.64 16.11
CA ALA A 16 6.29 2.35 17.34
C ALA A 16 5.05 3.24 17.19
N PHE A 17 4.18 2.99 16.21
CA PHE A 17 2.86 3.61 16.19
C PHE A 17 1.94 2.89 17.17
N SER A 18 1.81 3.43 18.38
CA SER A 18 0.63 3.19 19.21
C SER A 18 -0.56 3.85 18.51
N VAL A 19 -1.36 3.06 17.80
CA VAL A 19 -2.64 3.52 17.27
C VAL A 19 -3.60 3.53 18.44
N GLU A 20 -3.77 4.68 19.09
CA GLU A 20 -4.94 4.89 19.95
C GLU A 20 -6.19 4.89 19.05
N PRO A 21 -7.15 3.97 19.26
CA PRO A 21 -8.35 3.95 18.45
C PRO A 21 -9.22 5.16 18.82
N LEU A 22 -9.27 6.18 17.96
CA LEU A 22 -10.16 7.33 18.08
C LEU A 22 -11.64 6.95 17.85
N VAL A 23 -11.92 5.71 17.41
CA VAL A 23 -13.26 5.23 17.08
C VAL A 23 -13.40 3.78 17.55
N THR A 24 -14.38 3.53 18.43
CA THR A 24 -14.81 2.21 18.91
C THR A 24 -15.67 1.49 17.86
N GLU A 25 -15.20 1.44 16.61
CA GLU A 25 -15.79 0.54 15.63
C GLU A 25 -15.11 -0.82 15.74
N PRO A 26 -15.82 -1.95 15.52
CA PRO A 26 -15.18 -3.25 15.50
C PRO A 26 -14.20 -3.29 14.33
N ALA A 27 -12.94 -2.99 14.61
CA ALA A 27 -11.86 -3.19 13.66
C ALA A 27 -11.80 -4.68 13.38
N ILE A 28 -12.21 -5.07 12.18
CA ILE A 28 -12.10 -6.45 11.71
C ILE A 28 -10.60 -6.72 11.58
N ASP A 29 -10.06 -7.45 12.55
CA ASP A 29 -8.68 -7.90 12.48
C ASP A 29 -8.56 -8.97 11.39
N LEU A 30 -7.89 -8.61 10.30
CA LEU A 30 -7.70 -9.47 9.14
C LEU A 30 -6.72 -10.61 9.42
N VAL A 31 -5.80 -10.43 10.38
CA VAL A 31 -4.80 -11.45 10.72
C VAL A 31 -5.45 -12.74 11.22
N PRO A 32 -6.34 -12.74 12.25
CA PRO A 32 -7.01 -13.94 12.72
C PRO A 32 -7.93 -14.57 11.66
N ILE A 33 -8.49 -13.76 10.74
CA ILE A 33 -9.32 -14.28 9.65
C ILE A 33 -8.47 -15.06 8.63
N ILE A 34 -7.34 -14.47 8.24
CA ILE A 34 -6.41 -15.09 7.28
C ILE A 34 -5.79 -16.34 7.90
N THR A 35 -5.41 -16.31 9.19
CA THR A 35 -4.89 -17.49 9.88
C THR A 35 -5.94 -18.58 10.06
N ALA A 36 -7.21 -18.24 10.32
CA ALA A 36 -8.30 -19.21 10.38
C ALA A 36 -8.56 -19.90 9.02
N LEU A 37 -8.42 -19.19 7.91
CA LEU A 37 -8.68 -19.72 6.57
C LEU A 37 -7.50 -20.52 5.99
N LEU A 38 -6.26 -20.09 6.23
CA LEU A 38 -5.06 -20.63 5.59
C LEU A 38 -4.19 -21.48 6.52
N GLY A 39 -4.48 -21.50 7.82
CA GLY A 39 -3.71 -22.24 8.83
C GLY A 39 -2.23 -21.88 8.77
N ASP A 40 -1.36 -22.89 8.73
CA ASP A 40 0.09 -22.72 8.72
C ASP A 40 0.62 -21.96 7.50
N LYS A 41 -0.15 -21.90 6.40
CA LYS A 41 0.24 -21.16 5.20
C LYS A 41 -0.05 -19.66 5.30
N ALA A 42 -0.84 -19.24 6.28
CA ALA A 42 -1.23 -17.84 6.45
C ALA A 42 -0.03 -16.90 6.56
N THR A 43 0.96 -17.28 7.37
CA THR A 43 2.19 -16.49 7.55
C THR A 43 2.93 -16.29 6.24
N ALA A 44 3.09 -17.36 5.45
CA ALA A 44 3.77 -17.26 4.15
C ALA A 44 3.01 -16.36 3.18
N VAL A 45 1.68 -16.47 3.13
CA VAL A 45 0.83 -15.64 2.27
C VAL A 45 0.88 -14.17 2.70
N ILE A 46 0.76 -13.87 3.99
CA ILE A 46 0.83 -12.50 4.53
C ILE A 46 2.18 -11.87 4.17
N VAL A 47 3.28 -12.61 4.35
CA VAL A 47 4.63 -12.15 4.03
C VAL A 47 4.78 -11.87 2.54
N ILE A 48 4.34 -12.80 1.68
CA ILE A 48 4.43 -12.63 0.22
C ILE A 48 3.61 -11.42 -0.25
N VAL A 49 2.36 -11.29 0.20
CA VAL A 49 1.49 -10.16 -0.15
C VAL A 49 2.10 -8.84 0.35
N SER A 50 2.66 -8.82 1.56
CA SER A 50 3.34 -7.65 2.11
C SER A 50 4.56 -7.24 1.29
N ILE A 51 5.40 -8.20 0.87
CA ILE A 51 6.58 -7.92 0.04
C ILE A 51 6.16 -7.38 -1.33
N ILE A 52 5.18 -8.03 -1.98
CA ILE A 52 4.69 -7.59 -3.30
C ILE A 52 4.09 -6.18 -3.20
N GLY A 53 3.25 -5.93 -2.19
CA GLY A 53 2.65 -4.61 -1.96
C GLY A 53 3.71 -3.55 -1.69
N PHE A 54 4.72 -3.86 -0.88
CA PHE A 54 5.83 -2.94 -0.61
C PHE A 54 6.62 -2.60 -1.89
N VAL A 55 7.02 -3.61 -2.66
CA VAL A 55 7.74 -3.41 -3.93
C VAL A 55 6.91 -2.57 -4.89
N TRP A 56 5.61 -2.86 -5.01
CA TRP A 56 4.70 -2.08 -5.85
C TRP A 56 4.58 -0.63 -5.39
N ALA A 57 4.47 -0.37 -4.08
CA ALA A 57 4.41 0.99 -3.54
C ALA A 57 5.68 1.80 -3.88
N GLN A 58 6.86 1.18 -3.83
CA GLN A 58 8.11 1.84 -4.25
C GLN A 58 8.15 2.08 -5.77
N LEU A 59 7.75 1.09 -6.58
CA LEU A 59 7.69 1.23 -8.04
C LEU A 59 6.71 2.31 -8.47
N ARG A 60 5.54 2.40 -7.81
CA ARG A 60 4.52 3.40 -8.12
C ARG A 60 5.05 4.83 -7.95
N GLN A 61 5.96 5.10 -7.01
CA GLN A 61 6.57 6.42 -6.84
C GLN A 61 7.45 6.83 -8.01
N LEU A 62 8.01 5.87 -8.76
CA LEU A 62 8.84 6.11 -9.93
C LEU A 62 8.03 6.29 -11.21
N ILE A 63 6.76 5.86 -11.23
CA ILE A 63 5.90 5.93 -12.41
C ILE A 63 5.16 7.28 -12.43
N PRO A 64 5.38 8.13 -13.44
CA PRO A 64 4.65 9.39 -13.56
C PRO A 64 3.15 9.17 -13.77
N ALA A 65 2.33 10.08 -13.24
CA ALA A 65 0.88 10.00 -13.32
C ALA A 65 0.36 10.03 -14.78
N GLU A 66 1.09 10.67 -15.70
CA GLU A 66 0.79 10.72 -17.14
C GLU A 66 0.81 9.34 -17.81
N TYR A 67 1.73 8.46 -17.40
CA TYR A 67 1.77 7.09 -17.92
C TYR A 67 0.65 6.23 -17.33
N MET A 68 0.34 6.42 -16.05
CA MET A 68 -0.80 5.75 -15.38
C MET A 68 -2.14 6.18 -15.98
N ALA A 69 -2.31 7.44 -16.38
CA ALA A 69 -3.54 7.97 -16.98
C ALA A 69 -3.92 7.30 -18.31
N LYS A 70 -2.95 6.68 -19.01
CA LYS A 70 -3.19 5.92 -20.24
C LYS A 70 -3.88 4.57 -19.99
N LEU A 71 -3.92 4.09 -18.75
CA LEU A 71 -4.51 2.81 -18.40
C LEU A 71 -6.04 2.88 -18.28
N PRO A 72 -6.77 1.76 -18.39
CA PRO A 72 -8.19 1.68 -18.08
C PRO A 72 -8.47 2.14 -16.64
N GLY A 73 -9.59 2.83 -16.40
CA GLY A 73 -9.90 3.41 -15.08
C GLY A 73 -9.96 2.36 -13.96
N TRP A 74 -10.52 1.17 -14.25
CA TRP A 74 -10.55 0.07 -13.29
C TRP A 74 -9.15 -0.43 -12.90
N LEU A 75 -8.19 -0.38 -13.83
CA LEU A 75 -6.82 -0.81 -13.60
C LEU A 75 -6.07 0.23 -12.78
N ILE A 76 -6.24 1.53 -13.09
CA ILE A 76 -5.71 2.62 -12.26
C ILE A 76 -6.20 2.47 -10.82
N TRP A 77 -7.51 2.23 -10.65
CA TRP A 77 -8.12 2.04 -9.35
C TRP A 77 -7.50 0.88 -8.56
N TYR A 78 -7.29 -0.27 -9.20
CA TYR A 78 -6.67 -1.43 -8.57
C TYR A 78 -5.21 -1.17 -8.19
N LEU A 79 -4.44 -0.57 -9.10
CA LEU A 79 -3.01 -0.28 -8.89
C LEU A 79 -2.77 0.78 -7.81
N GLU A 80 -3.61 1.82 -7.74
CA GLU A 80 -3.56 2.83 -6.68
C GLU A 80 -3.99 2.27 -5.32
N LEU A 81 -4.96 1.34 -5.31
CA LEU A 81 -5.37 0.63 -4.10
C LEU A 81 -4.24 -0.27 -3.56
N LEU A 82 -3.58 -1.00 -4.46
CA LEU A 82 -2.46 -1.89 -4.10
C LEU A 82 -1.22 -1.12 -3.65
N ALA A 83 -1.04 0.11 -4.15
CA ALA A 83 0.01 1.01 -3.70
C ALA A 83 -0.33 1.75 -2.38
N ALA A 84 -1.50 1.50 -1.79
CA ALA A 84 -2.04 2.26 -0.65
C ALA A 84 -2.05 3.79 -0.89
N ASN A 85 -2.11 4.21 -2.16
CA ASN A 85 -2.06 5.61 -2.59
C ASN A 85 -3.46 6.14 -2.97
N LYS A 86 -4.49 5.30 -2.78
CA LYS A 86 -5.89 5.65 -2.93
C LYS A 86 -6.40 6.36 -1.68
N GLY A 87 -6.50 7.68 -1.72
CA GLY A 87 -6.99 8.49 -0.61
C GLY A 87 -6.82 10.00 -0.84
N LYS A 88 -7.52 10.81 -0.04
CA LYS A 88 -7.59 12.26 -0.22
C LYS A 88 -6.44 12.96 0.51
N ALA A 89 -5.23 12.95 -0.06
CA ALA A 89 -4.27 14.01 0.23
C ALA A 89 -4.69 15.23 -0.61
N GLY A 90 -5.47 16.14 -0.02
CA GLY A 90 -6.05 17.32 -0.71
C GLY A 90 -5.04 18.22 -1.45
N ASN A 91 -3.74 18.01 -1.23
CA ASN A 91 -2.65 18.82 -1.74
C ASN A 91 -2.10 18.31 -3.08
N ALA A 92 -2.54 17.15 -3.58
CA ALA A 92 -1.97 16.47 -4.75
C ALA A 92 -2.97 16.18 -5.88
N SER A 93 -4.10 16.90 -5.94
CA SER A 93 -5.12 16.68 -7.00
C SER A 93 -4.56 16.82 -8.42
N SER A 94 -3.51 17.63 -8.62
CA SER A 94 -2.82 17.77 -9.90
C SER A 94 -1.97 16.56 -10.30
N ASN A 95 -1.58 15.70 -9.34
CA ASN A 95 -0.72 14.54 -9.58
C ASN A 95 -1.50 13.20 -9.53
N SER A 96 -2.84 13.27 -9.48
CA SER A 96 -3.68 12.08 -9.55
C SER A 96 -3.86 11.64 -11.01
N PRO A 97 -3.53 10.38 -11.36
CA PRO A 97 -3.71 9.89 -12.73
C PRO A 97 -5.17 9.86 -13.17
N GLU A 98 -6.12 9.66 -12.25
CA GLU A 98 -7.56 9.74 -12.54
C GLU A 98 -7.98 11.18 -12.90
N HIS A 99 -7.42 12.18 -12.20
CA HIS A 99 -7.69 13.58 -12.46
C HIS A 99 -7.10 14.03 -13.81
N LEU A 100 -5.86 13.63 -14.11
CA LEU A 100 -5.22 13.89 -15.41
C LEU A 100 -5.97 13.21 -16.56
N LYS A 101 -6.46 11.98 -16.37
CA LYS A 101 -7.26 11.30 -17.40
C LYS A 101 -8.58 12.01 -17.69
N LYS A 102 -9.21 12.61 -16.67
CA LYS A 102 -10.53 13.23 -16.80
C LYS A 102 -10.48 14.68 -17.31
N TRP A 103 -9.39 15.41 -17.05
CA TRP A 103 -9.29 16.85 -17.31
C TRP A 103 -8.04 17.29 -18.08
N GLY A 104 -7.05 16.41 -18.27
CA GLY A 104 -5.76 16.71 -18.93
C GLY A 104 -5.60 16.05 -20.31
N GLY A 105 -6.69 15.66 -20.95
CA GLY A 105 -6.75 15.21 -22.34
C GLY A 105 -7.28 16.31 -23.25
#